data_AF-A0A218QU75-F1
#
_entry.id   AF-A0A218QU75-F1
#
_cell.length_a   1.000
_cell.length_b   1.000
_cell.length_c   1.000
_cell.angle_alpha   90.00
_cell.angle_beta   90.00
_cell.angle_gamma   90.00
#
_symmetry.space_group_name_H-M   'P 1'
#
loop_
_entity.id
_entity.type
_entity.pdbx_description
1 polymer ?
#
loop_
_entity_poly.entity_id
_entity_poly.type
_entity_poly.pdbx_seq_one_letter_code
_entity_poly.pdbx_strand_id
1 'polypeptide(L)' 'MMNGSADRNFCTLKFLFGVTAHKGYFIIRQHQTLPWQASDDFRLVGENDSGMVFEQNIIMKC' A
#
# COMPACT_ATOMS: atom_id res chain seq x y z
N MET A 1 10.43 -3.42 15.34
CA MET A 1 9.76 -3.35 14.03
C MET A 1 8.37 -3.93 14.20
N MET A 2 7.31 -3.14 14.04
CA MET A 2 5.93 -3.64 14.10
C MET A 2 5.55 -4.12 12.71
N ASN A 3 5.46 -5.44 12.54
CA ASN A 3 4.93 -6.07 11.32
C ASN A 3 3.47 -6.48 11.61
N GLY A 4 2.52 -5.92 10.85
CA GLY A 4 1.09 -6.21 11.00
C GLY A 4 0.39 -6.30 9.66
N SER A 5 -0.54 -7.25 9.53
CA SER A 5 -1.50 -7.32 8.42
C SER A 5 -2.77 -6.58 8.83
N ALA A 6 -3.30 -5.72 7.96
CA ALA A 6 -4.51 -4.94 8.21
C ALA A 6 -5.61 -5.30 7.20
N ASP A 7 -6.85 -5.46 7.67
CA ASP A 7 -8.01 -5.76 6.82
C ASP A 7 -8.59 -4.48 6.16
N ARG A 8 -9.48 -4.66 5.18
CA ARG A 8 -10.10 -3.63 4.32
C ARG A 8 -10.63 -2.38 5.06
N ASN A 9 -11.06 -2.52 6.31
CA ASN A 9 -11.58 -1.42 7.13
C ASN A 9 -10.51 -0.39 7.54
N PHE A 10 -9.23 -0.69 7.39
CA PHE A 10 -8.12 0.19 7.78
C PHE A 10 -7.55 1.02 6.62
N CYS A 11 -8.17 0.96 5.42
CA CYS A 11 -7.76 1.73 4.24
C CYS A 11 -8.18 3.21 4.35
N THR A 12 -7.74 3.88 5.41
CA THR A 12 -8.00 5.30 5.68
C THR A 12 -6.70 6.08 5.72
N LEU A 13 -6.70 7.33 5.22
CA LEU A 13 -5.54 8.21 5.29
C LEU A 13 -4.97 8.31 6.72
N LYS A 14 -5.86 8.41 7.72
CA LYS A 14 -5.48 8.52 9.14
C LYS A 14 -4.65 7.32 9.61
N PHE A 15 -5.05 6.10 9.25
CA PHE A 15 -4.31 4.89 9.61
C PHE A 15 -2.96 4.84 8.89
N LEU A 16 -2.96 5.06 7.57
CA LEU A 16 -1.77 5.01 6.72
C LEU A 16 -0.70 6.03 7.21
N PHE A 17 -1.09 7.28 7.44
CA PHE A 17 -0.18 8.30 7.97
C PHE A 17 0.25 8.03 9.41
N GLY A 18 -0.61 7.40 10.23
CA GLY A 18 -0.25 6.96 11.58
C GLY A 18 0.89 5.95 11.56
N VAL A 19 0.83 4.94 10.68
CA VAL A 19 1.92 3.95 10.56
C VAL A 19 3.22 4.62 10.10
N THR A 20 3.14 5.52 9.11
CA THR A 20 4.30 6.29 8.65
C THR A 20 4.92 7.14 9.76
N ALA A 21 4.10 7.81 10.58
CA ALA A 21 4.57 8.62 11.71
C ALA A 21 5.34 7.78 12.75
N HIS A 22 5.02 6.49 12.87
CA HIS A 22 5.72 5.53 13.73
C HIS A 22 6.85 4.76 13.02
N LYS A 23 7.23 5.15 11.79
CA LYS A 23 8.24 4.47 10.96
C LYS A 23 7.94 2.97 10.78
N GLY A 24 6.65 2.61 10.74
CA GLY A 24 6.20 1.24 10.51
C GLY A 24 6.00 0.93 9.03
N TYR A 25 5.78 -0.34 8.74
CA TYR A 25 5.44 -0.84 7.41
C TYR A 25 4.22 -1.76 7.53
N PHE A 26 3.38 -1.78 6.49
CA PHE A 26 2.18 -2.63 6.47
C PHE A 26 1.91 -3.11 5.04
N ILE A 27 1.20 -4.22 4.94
CA ILE A 27 0.59 -4.70 3.70
C ILE A 27 -0.91 -4.61 3.90
N ILE A 28 -1.58 -3.83 3.05
CA ILE A 28 -3.04 -3.67 3.07
C ILE A 28 -3.58 -3.80 1.66
N ARG A 29 -4.77 -4.42 1.55
CA ARG A 29 -5.53 -4.40 0.30
C ARG A 29 -6.23 -3.06 0.17
N GLN A 30 -6.00 -2.35 -0.94
CA GLN A 30 -6.73 -1.11 -1.23
C GLN A 30 -8.24 -1.38 -1.18
N HIS A 31 -8.97 -0.52 -0.47
CA HIS A 31 -10.41 -0.59 -0.33
C HIS A 31 -11.01 0.81 -0.51
N GLN A 32 -12.15 0.89 -1.19
CA GLN A 32 -12.86 2.15 -1.51
C GLN A 32 -11.98 3.15 -2.30
N THR A 33 -12.41 4.41 -2.38
CA THR A 33 -11.74 5.51 -3.08
C THR A 33 -10.63 6.12 -2.24
N LEU A 34 -9.61 5.33 -1.89
CA LEU A 34 -8.37 5.87 -1.31
C LEU A 34 -7.70 6.80 -2.34
N PRO A 35 -7.52 8.10 -2.04
CA PRO A 35 -7.01 9.05 -3.02
C PRO A 35 -5.49 8.95 -3.14
N TRP A 36 -5.01 8.40 -4.26
CA TRP A 36 -3.59 8.35 -4.60
C TRP A 36 -3.36 8.56 -6.10
N GLN A 37 -2.11 8.86 -6.46
CA GLN A 37 -1.64 8.89 -7.85
C GLN A 37 -0.29 8.18 -7.97
N ALA A 38 -0.03 7.54 -9.11
CA ALA A 38 1.26 6.92 -9.38
C ALA A 38 2.37 7.98 -9.45
N SER A 39 3.56 7.66 -8.95
CA SER A 39 4.76 8.49 -9.15
C SER A 39 5.69 7.95 -10.23
N ASP A 40 5.60 6.66 -10.54
CA ASP A 40 6.42 5.95 -11.51
C ASP A 40 5.59 4.86 -12.21
N ASP A 41 6.19 4.12 -13.15
CA ASP A 41 5.53 3.00 -13.84
C ASP A 41 5.63 1.71 -13.02
N PHE A 42 4.78 0.73 -13.35
CA PHE A 42 4.86 -0.61 -12.76
C PHE A 42 6.20 -1.28 -13.06
N ARG A 43 6.83 -1.81 -12.03
CA ARG A 43 8.04 -2.64 -12.12
C ARG A 43 7.68 -4.10 -11.83
N LEU A 44 8.03 -4.99 -12.76
CA LEU A 44 7.90 -6.44 -12.52
C LEU A 44 8.89 -6.86 -11.42
N VAL A 45 8.39 -7.53 -10.40
CA VAL A 45 9.19 -7.97 -9.24
C VAL A 45 9.09 -9.46 -8.95
N GLY A 46 8.21 -10.17 -9.64
CA GLY A 46 8.14 -11.62 -9.51
C GLY A 46 7.00 -12.22 -10.29
N GLU A 47 6.87 -13.54 -10.14
CA GLU A 47 5.82 -14.35 -10.72
C GLU A 47 5.39 -15.39 -9.68
N ASN A 48 4.13 -15.78 -9.71
CA ASN A 48 3.59 -16.90 -8.96
C ASN A 48 2.63 -17.70 -9.85
N ASP A 49 2.06 -18.79 -9.31
CA ASP A 49 1.14 -19.67 -10.05
C ASP A 49 -0.09 -18.95 -10.63
N SER A 50 -0.43 -17.75 -10.11
CA SER A 50 -1.55 -16.93 -10.56
C SER A 50 -1.15 -15.80 -11.52
N GLY A 51 0.14 -15.60 -11.78
CA GLY A 51 0.65 -14.63 -12.74
C GLY A 51 1.78 -13.73 -12.21
N MET A 52 1.96 -12.60 -12.88
CA MET A 52 3.04 -11.65 -12.61
C MET A 52 2.70 -10.68 -11.46
N VAL A 53 3.70 -10.38 -10.62
CA VAL A 53 3.62 -9.42 -9.53
C VAL A 53 4.37 -8.15 -9.90
N PHE A 54 3.68 -7.01 -9.85
CA PHE A 54 4.24 -5.70 -10.10
C PHE A 54 4.16 -4.82 -8.86
N GLU A 55 5.14 -3.96 -8.70
CA GLU A 55 5.14 -2.90 -7.69
C GLU A 55 5.20 -1.52 -8.34
N GLN A 56 4.76 -0.50 -7.62
CA GLN A 56 4.78 0.90 -8.05
C GLN A 56 4.79 1.80 -6.82
N ASN A 57 5.49 2.92 -6.90
CA ASN A 57 5.41 3.96 -5.88
C ASN A 57 4.19 4.85 -6.12
N ILE A 58 3.54 5.24 -5.03
CA ILE A 58 2.35 6.09 -5.08
C ILE A 58 2.52 7.31 -4.18
N ILE A 59 1.88 8.40 -4.59
CA ILE A 59 1.72 9.60 -3.79
C ILE A 59 0.28 9.65 -3.31
N MET A 60 0.09 9.67 -1.99
CA MET A 60 -1.23 9.86 -1.40
C MET A 60 -1.59 11.35 -1.40
N LYS A 61 -2.84 11.67 -1.78
CA LYS A 61 -3.34 13.05 -1.74
C LYS A 61 -4.04 13.30 -0.41
N CYS A 62 -3.65 14.37 0.27
CA CYS A 62 -4.32 14.88 1.48
C CYS A 62 -5.39 15.89 1.10
#